data_AF-A0A6P1IPP1-F1
#
_entry.id   AF-A0A6P1IPP1-F1
#
_cell.length_a   1.000
_cell.length_b   1.000
_cell.length_c   1.000
_cell.angle_alpha   90.00
_cell.angle_beta   90.00
_cell.angle_gamma   90.00
#
_symmetry.space_group_name_H-M   'P 1'
#
loop_
_entity.id
_entity.type
_entity.pdbx_description
1 polymer ?
#
loop_
_entity_poly.entity_id
_entity_poly.type
_entity_poly.pdbx_seq_one_letter_code
_entity_poly.pdbx_strand_id
1 'polypeptide(L)'
;MTQAEDVFLPSVRVRLGWADIEAAVERGAIVPSEAHALWASWASPGSDQRVSAAELAPPAAQPLPSGVPMAPMPGVAPGPSFSFTNTLYYFGGMLAIGAMTLFMTLGWELFGAWGVFALSMGYLVGALLVARNLMKQRLRTPAGVLATLAVCLVPLATWALQVGLGLWPDGAHDSYRDYHRYIDWRWLTLELATLAAAVVMLWRFRLPFMVMPVAVTLWYLNMDVAHMLMQKEGFDWQFTRDVSLLFGLATCAIAVWVDLRTRAATHPLNRQDFAFWLYLFGAIMFWGGMSLRDSDSELNKFIYALINVGLVFLGAAIGRRVFTVLGAIGVAVYLGYLSHRVFADSLLFPFALTLLGLGVVALGLWWQRREAAIHARLASWLPAALKPLAAG
;
A
#
# COMPACT_ATOMS: atom_id res chain seq x y z
N MET A 1 31.84 20.80 29.69
CA MET A 1 32.37 20.59 28.33
C MET A 1 33.31 19.41 28.43
N THR A 2 32.89 18.22 28.00
CA THR A 2 33.76 17.03 27.92
C THR A 2 34.76 17.26 26.80
N GLN A 3 36.06 17.26 27.12
CA GLN A 3 37.11 17.28 26.12
C GLN A 3 37.27 15.88 25.52
N ALA A 4 37.75 15.78 24.28
CA ALA A 4 37.91 14.49 23.59
C ALA A 4 38.84 13.51 24.33
N GLU A 5 39.68 14.03 25.23
CA GLU A 5 40.64 13.28 26.03
C GLU A 5 40.01 12.63 27.29
N ASP A 6 38.82 13.08 27.71
CA ASP A 6 38.13 12.59 28.91
C ASP A 6 37.57 11.17 28.76
N VAL A 7 37.60 10.61 27.54
CA VAL A 7 36.98 9.31 27.20
C VAL A 7 37.78 8.11 27.73
N PHE A 8 39.07 8.28 28.01
CA PHE A 8 39.96 7.20 28.48
C PHE A 8 40.15 7.18 30.01
N LEU A 9 39.36 7.95 30.76
CA LEU A 9 39.45 7.97 32.22
C LEU A 9 38.97 6.63 32.84
N PRO A 10 39.60 6.12 33.91
CA PRO A 10 39.22 4.86 34.55
C PRO A 10 37.79 4.84 35.12
N SER A 11 37.23 6.03 35.37
CA SER A 11 35.85 6.21 35.83
C SER A 11 34.82 6.02 34.73
N VAL A 12 35.22 6.09 33.46
CA VAL A 12 34.34 5.96 32.30
C VAL A 12 34.26 4.49 31.90
N ARG A 13 33.06 3.90 32.01
CA ARG A 13 32.77 2.55 31.50
C ARG A 13 31.85 2.62 30.30
N VAL A 14 32.18 1.87 29.26
CA VAL A 14 31.38 1.77 28.04
C VAL A 14 30.60 0.46 28.07
N ARG A 15 29.28 0.51 27.80
CA ARG A 15 28.46 -0.68 27.61
C ARG A 15 28.46 -0.99 26.11
N LEU A 16 29.07 -2.12 25.74
CA LEU A 16 29.21 -2.56 24.35
C LEU A 16 28.61 -3.96 24.19
N GLY A 17 27.88 -4.17 23.10
CA GLY A 17 27.42 -5.49 22.66
C GLY A 17 28.23 -6.02 21.47
N TRP A 18 28.02 -7.29 21.12
CA TRP A 18 28.70 -7.89 19.96
C TRP A 18 28.41 -7.14 18.65
N ALA A 19 27.17 -6.68 18.47
CA ALA A 19 26.76 -5.89 17.31
C ALA A 19 27.54 -4.56 17.17
N ASP A 20 27.96 -3.95 18.28
CA ASP A 20 28.75 -2.71 18.25
C ASP A 20 30.18 -2.98 17.76
N ILE A 21 30.74 -4.14 18.10
CA ILE A 21 32.04 -4.60 17.61
C ILE A 21 31.98 -4.94 16.12
N GLU A 22 30.94 -5.63 15.67
CA GLU A 22 30.72 -5.91 14.24
C GLU A 22 30.62 -4.62 13.43
N ALA A 23 29.86 -3.63 13.92
CA ALA A 23 29.75 -2.32 13.28
C ALA A 23 31.09 -1.56 13.26
N ALA A 24 31.97 -1.74 14.26
CA ALA A 24 33.30 -1.16 14.26
C ALA A 24 34.23 -1.84 13.23
N VAL A 25 34.12 -3.15 13.06
CA VAL A 25 34.84 -3.91 12.03
C VAL A 25 34.41 -3.49 10.62
N GLU A 26 33.10 -3.33 10.37
CA GLU A 26 32.57 -2.87 9.09
C GLU A 26 33.06 -1.46 8.72
N ARG A 27 33.26 -0.58 9.71
CA ARG A 27 33.81 0.77 9.53
C ARG A 27 35.33 0.78 9.35
N GLY A 28 36.00 -0.38 9.41
CA GLY A 28 37.45 -0.49 9.33
C GLY A 28 38.18 0.05 10.57
N ALA A 29 37.47 0.23 11.70
CA ALA A 29 38.07 0.72 12.94
C ALA A 29 38.79 -0.38 13.73
N ILE A 30 38.45 -1.65 13.48
CA ILE A 30 39.06 -2.83 14.12
C ILE A 30 39.27 -3.91 13.06
N VAL A 31 40.41 -4.61 13.11
CA VAL A 31 40.68 -5.74 12.21
C VAL A 31 39.81 -6.94 12.60
N PRO A 32 39.12 -7.62 11.64
CA PRO A 32 38.21 -8.72 11.95
C PRO A 32 38.81 -9.86 12.78
N SER A 33 40.08 -10.20 12.52
CA SER A 33 40.80 -11.27 13.23
C SER A 33 41.02 -10.96 14.70
N GLU A 34 41.19 -9.69 15.05
CA GLU A 34 41.45 -9.23 16.42
C GLU A 34 40.14 -9.05 17.20
N ALA A 35 39.08 -8.61 16.53
CA ALA A 35 37.76 -8.41 17.13
C ALA A 35 37.18 -9.71 17.74
N HIS A 36 37.33 -10.83 17.03
CA HIS A 36 36.82 -12.13 17.50
C HIS A 36 37.62 -12.65 18.70
N ALA A 37 38.95 -12.53 18.67
CA ALA A 37 39.81 -12.97 19.76
C ALA A 37 39.58 -12.14 21.04
N LEU A 38 39.45 -10.82 20.88
CA LEU A 38 39.18 -9.90 21.98
C LEU A 38 37.81 -10.19 22.62
N TRP A 39 36.77 -10.32 21.79
CA TRP A 39 35.43 -10.60 22.29
C TRP A 39 35.32 -11.98 22.95
N ALA A 40 35.97 -13.00 22.39
CA ALA A 40 36.04 -14.32 23.01
C ALA A 40 36.67 -14.25 24.42
N SER A 41 37.67 -13.40 24.62
CA SER A 41 38.27 -13.20 25.95
C SER A 41 37.31 -12.51 26.92
N TRP A 42 36.59 -11.47 26.47
CA TRP A 42 35.68 -10.70 27.31
C TRP A 42 34.40 -11.45 27.65
N ALA A 43 33.87 -12.24 26.71
CA ALA A 43 32.63 -13.00 26.84
C ALA A 43 32.82 -14.44 27.35
N SER A 44 34.07 -14.86 27.61
CA SER A 44 34.37 -16.18 28.16
C SER A 44 33.66 -16.41 29.51
N PRO A 45 33.13 -17.61 29.78
CA PRO A 45 32.64 -17.97 31.13
C PRO A 45 33.72 -17.70 32.20
N GLY A 46 33.40 -16.88 33.19
CA GLY A 46 34.33 -16.51 34.27
C GLY A 46 35.13 -15.22 34.04
N SER A 47 34.95 -14.54 32.92
CA SER A 47 35.51 -13.19 32.70
C SER A 47 34.78 -12.15 33.53
N ASP A 48 35.52 -11.27 34.23
CA ASP A 48 34.98 -10.12 34.97
C ASP A 48 34.26 -9.10 34.07
N GLN A 49 34.48 -9.19 32.75
CA GLN A 49 33.83 -8.32 31.76
C GLN A 49 32.51 -8.89 31.24
N ARG A 50 32.20 -10.16 31.53
CA ARG A 50 30.98 -10.80 31.09
C ARG A 50 29.84 -10.46 32.04
N VAL A 51 28.90 -9.63 31.59
CA VAL A 51 27.68 -9.30 32.32
C VAL A 51 26.49 -10.01 31.69
N SER A 52 25.61 -10.61 32.51
CA SER A 52 24.42 -11.28 32.00
C SER A 52 23.35 -10.27 31.56
N ALA A 53 22.51 -10.65 30.59
CA ALA A 53 21.37 -9.82 30.16
C ALA A 53 20.40 -9.50 31.32
N ALA A 54 20.37 -10.35 32.35
CA ALA A 54 19.57 -10.15 33.55
C ALA A 54 20.16 -9.08 34.50
N GLU A 55 21.48 -8.98 34.62
CA GLU A 55 22.15 -7.93 35.41
C GLU A 55 22.14 -6.56 34.70
N LEU A 56 22.04 -6.56 33.37
CA LEU A 56 21.92 -5.33 32.58
C LEU A 56 20.50 -4.75 32.59
N ALA A 57 19.50 -5.52 33.06
CA ALA A 57 18.14 -5.05 33.26
C ALA A 57 18.10 -4.07 34.45
N PRO A 58 17.47 -2.89 34.31
CA PRO A 58 17.31 -1.99 35.45
C PRO A 58 16.56 -2.71 36.60
N PRO A 59 16.90 -2.45 37.88
CA PRO A 59 16.22 -3.07 39.01
C PRO A 59 14.72 -2.88 38.87
N ALA A 60 13.96 -3.97 39.05
CA ALA A 60 12.51 -3.99 38.84
C ALA A 60 11.85 -2.78 39.52
N ALA A 61 11.28 -1.90 38.71
CA ALA A 61 10.59 -0.71 39.17
C ALA A 61 9.40 -1.13 40.05
N GLN A 62 9.28 -0.49 41.21
CA GLN A 62 8.04 -0.45 42.00
C GLN A 62 6.86 -0.08 41.07
N PRO A 63 5.63 -0.56 41.35
CA PRO A 63 4.50 -0.33 40.47
C PRO A 63 4.27 1.18 40.24
N LEU A 64 4.35 1.61 38.98
CA LEU A 64 4.27 3.01 38.57
C LEU A 64 2.84 3.57 38.76
N PRO A 65 2.68 4.80 39.30
CA PRO A 65 1.41 5.50 39.31
C PRO A 65 0.95 5.83 37.88
N SER A 66 -0.35 5.71 37.65
CA SER A 66 -1.03 5.97 36.38
C SER A 66 -0.78 7.42 35.90
N GLY A 67 -0.11 7.61 34.75
CA GLY A 67 -0.09 8.93 34.11
C GLY A 67 1.10 9.30 33.21
N VAL A 68 2.11 8.46 33.00
CA VAL A 68 3.24 8.79 32.10
C VAL A 68 3.04 8.20 30.70
N PRO A 69 3.01 9.01 29.62
CA PRO A 69 2.91 8.50 28.27
C PRO A 69 4.19 7.74 27.90
N MET A 70 4.02 6.46 27.61
CA MET A 70 5.08 5.54 27.23
C MET A 70 5.61 5.92 25.85
N ALA A 71 6.89 6.31 25.76
CA ALA A 71 7.56 6.43 24.46
C ALA A 71 7.61 5.03 23.82
N PRO A 72 7.18 4.86 22.56
CA PRO A 72 7.12 3.55 21.94
C PRO A 72 8.52 2.94 21.83
N MET A 73 8.65 1.68 22.29
CA MET A 73 9.84 0.87 22.06
C MET A 73 10.16 0.82 20.55
N PRO A 74 11.45 0.74 20.16
CA PRO A 74 11.82 0.53 18.78
C PRO A 74 11.41 -0.89 18.35
N GLY A 75 10.17 -1.01 17.88
CA GLY A 75 9.66 -2.20 17.22
C GLY A 75 10.38 -2.43 15.90
N VAL A 76 10.53 -3.71 15.58
CA VAL A 76 10.89 -4.30 14.28
C VAL A 76 10.62 -3.32 13.13
N ALA A 77 11.67 -3.02 12.34
CA ALA A 77 11.66 -2.06 11.23
C ALA A 77 10.28 -1.98 10.55
N PRO A 78 9.47 -0.95 10.87
CA PRO A 78 8.15 -0.85 10.31
C PRO A 78 8.29 -0.63 8.80
N GLY A 79 7.32 -1.12 8.03
CA GLY A 79 7.06 -0.58 6.70
C GLY A 79 6.95 0.96 6.76
N PRO A 80 6.99 1.68 5.62
CA PRO A 80 7.10 3.14 5.60
C PRO A 80 6.15 3.77 6.61
N SER A 81 6.70 4.28 7.71
CA SER A 81 5.90 4.86 8.78
C SER A 81 5.24 6.13 8.27
N PHE A 82 4.03 6.41 8.76
CA PHE A 82 3.37 7.69 8.51
C PHE A 82 4.21 8.79 9.17
N SER A 83 5.11 9.36 8.38
CA SER A 83 6.08 10.38 8.76
C SER A 83 5.86 11.57 7.85
N PHE A 84 6.01 12.77 8.40
CA PHE A 84 5.90 14.02 7.65
C PHE A 84 6.78 14.01 6.38
N THR A 85 7.98 13.44 6.45
CA THR A 85 8.89 13.29 5.30
C THR A 85 8.30 12.38 4.22
N ASN A 86 7.74 11.22 4.59
CA ASN A 86 7.09 10.33 3.65
C ASN A 86 5.83 10.99 3.04
N THR A 87 5.07 11.73 3.85
CA THR A 87 3.92 12.51 3.38
C THR A 87 4.33 13.53 2.33
N LEU A 88 5.41 14.28 2.55
CA LEU A 88 5.92 15.23 1.55
C LEU A 88 6.35 14.54 0.25
N TYR A 89 7.03 13.39 0.33
CA TYR A 89 7.44 12.64 -0.86
C TYR A 89 6.24 12.11 -1.66
N TYR A 90 5.25 11.52 -0.98
CA TYR A 90 4.05 11.03 -1.65
C TYR A 90 3.19 12.18 -2.19
N PHE A 91 2.99 13.25 -1.42
CA PHE A 91 2.20 14.39 -1.84
C PHE A 91 2.83 15.11 -3.04
N GLY A 92 4.11 15.47 -2.96
CA GLY A 92 4.85 16.08 -4.07
C GLY A 92 4.90 15.16 -5.30
N GLY A 93 5.04 13.85 -5.06
CA GLY A 93 4.97 12.84 -6.11
C GLY A 93 3.64 12.77 -6.84
N MET A 94 2.54 12.71 -6.08
CA MET A 94 1.18 12.69 -6.63
C MET A 94 0.85 14.00 -7.34
N LEU A 95 1.33 15.14 -6.85
CA LEU A 95 1.23 16.43 -7.55
C LEU A 95 1.96 16.40 -8.89
N ALA A 96 3.20 15.90 -8.93
CA ALA A 96 3.97 15.81 -10.17
C ALA A 96 3.32 14.85 -11.18
N ILE A 97 2.85 13.68 -10.73
CA ILE A 97 2.12 12.73 -11.57
C ILE A 97 0.84 13.39 -12.10
N GLY A 98 0.02 13.99 -11.23
CA GLY A 98 -1.22 14.66 -11.61
C GLY A 98 -1.00 15.83 -12.57
N ALA A 99 0.05 16.63 -12.36
CA ALA A 99 0.45 17.71 -13.27
C ALA A 99 0.68 17.19 -14.69
N MET A 100 1.46 16.11 -14.81
CA MET A 100 1.83 15.55 -16.11
C MET A 100 0.71 14.75 -16.77
N THR A 101 -0.19 14.12 -16.01
CA THR A 101 -1.27 13.28 -16.57
C THR A 101 -2.57 14.05 -16.82
N LEU A 102 -2.97 14.95 -15.90
CA LEU A 102 -4.28 15.62 -15.96
C LEU A 102 -4.21 17.06 -16.46
N PHE A 103 -3.10 17.78 -16.22
CA PHE A 103 -3.02 19.22 -16.48
C PHE A 103 -2.17 19.59 -17.70
N MET A 104 -1.53 18.63 -18.38
CA MET A 104 -0.72 18.87 -19.57
C MET A 104 -1.57 19.11 -20.85
N THR A 105 -2.76 19.70 -20.71
CA THR A 105 -3.70 19.97 -21.81
C THR A 105 -3.24 21.08 -22.74
N LEU A 106 -2.43 22.03 -22.23
CA LEU A 106 -1.89 23.17 -22.98
C LEU A 106 -0.58 22.87 -23.74
N GLY A 107 0.11 21.78 -23.40
CA GLY A 107 1.37 21.42 -24.06
C GLY A 107 1.20 21.07 -25.53
N TRP A 108 0.03 20.54 -25.90
CA TRP A 108 -0.28 20.16 -27.28
C TRP A 108 -0.37 21.35 -28.23
N GLU A 109 -1.11 22.38 -27.84
CA GLU A 109 -1.36 23.57 -28.66
C GLU A 109 -0.07 24.36 -28.96
N LEU A 110 0.93 24.26 -28.07
CA LEU A 110 2.19 25.00 -28.18
C LEU A 110 3.30 24.22 -28.88
N PHE A 111 3.41 22.92 -28.66
CA PHE A 111 4.59 22.13 -29.06
C PHE A 111 4.32 21.10 -30.16
N GLY A 112 3.04 20.80 -30.46
CA GLY A 112 2.66 19.73 -31.39
C GLY A 112 3.13 18.34 -30.96
N ALA A 113 2.88 17.33 -31.81
CA ALA A 113 3.15 15.93 -31.50
C ALA A 113 4.61 15.65 -31.14
N TRP A 114 5.55 16.08 -31.99
CA TRP A 114 6.96 15.83 -31.78
C TRP A 114 7.55 16.59 -30.59
N GLY A 115 7.06 17.79 -30.29
CA GLY A 115 7.49 18.53 -29.12
C GLY A 115 7.00 17.91 -27.82
N VAL A 116 5.74 17.44 -27.77
CA VAL A 116 5.21 16.68 -26.63
C VAL A 116 5.96 15.35 -26.46
N PHE A 117 6.30 14.66 -27.55
CA PHE A 117 7.12 13.45 -27.50
C PHE A 117 8.52 13.73 -26.90
N ALA A 118 9.21 14.77 -27.38
CA ALA A 118 10.54 15.12 -26.86
C ALA A 118 10.50 15.50 -25.37
N LEU A 119 9.49 16.29 -24.96
CA LEU A 119 9.31 16.68 -23.56
C LEU A 119 9.01 15.47 -22.66
N SER A 120 8.06 14.63 -23.06
CA SER A 120 7.69 13.42 -22.29
C SER A 120 8.88 12.47 -22.15
N MET A 121 9.64 12.23 -23.22
CA MET A 121 10.86 11.43 -23.17
C MET A 121 11.96 12.06 -22.30
N GLY A 122 12.14 13.38 -22.37
CA GLY A 122 13.10 14.10 -21.53
C GLY A 122 12.78 13.98 -20.05
N TYR A 123 11.50 14.19 -19.68
CA TYR A 123 11.03 14.03 -18.30
C TYR A 123 11.13 12.57 -17.83
N LEU A 124 10.76 11.61 -18.68
CA LEU A 124 10.86 10.18 -18.37
C LEU A 124 12.31 9.79 -18.08
N VAL A 125 13.25 10.13 -18.97
CA VAL A 125 14.68 9.82 -18.80
C VAL A 125 15.23 10.54 -17.56
N GLY A 126 14.91 11.82 -17.37
CA GLY A 126 15.32 12.58 -16.18
C GLY A 126 14.84 11.93 -14.89
N ALA A 127 13.55 11.57 -14.81
CA ALA A 127 12.96 10.90 -13.66
C ALA A 127 13.63 9.55 -13.37
N LEU A 128 13.94 8.75 -14.40
CA LEU A 128 14.63 7.46 -14.24
C LEU A 128 16.09 7.63 -13.77
N LEU A 129 16.81 8.63 -14.28
CA LEU A 129 18.18 8.91 -13.86
C LEU A 129 18.23 9.32 -12.39
N VAL A 130 17.33 10.22 -11.98
CA VAL A 130 17.22 10.65 -10.58
C VAL A 130 16.76 9.48 -9.70
N ALA A 131 15.77 8.69 -10.12
CA ALA A 131 15.34 7.50 -9.39
C ALA A 131 16.49 6.50 -9.20
N ARG A 132 17.31 6.28 -10.23
CA ARG A 132 18.50 5.41 -10.13
C ARG A 132 19.54 5.97 -9.16
N ASN A 133 19.75 7.29 -9.14
CA ASN A 133 20.65 7.93 -8.19
C ASN A 133 20.14 7.80 -6.74
N LEU A 134 18.86 8.07 -6.50
CA LEU A 134 18.22 7.92 -5.19
C LEU A 134 18.26 6.46 -4.69
N MET A 135 18.14 5.50 -5.59
CA MET A 135 18.32 4.08 -5.25
C MET A 135 19.73 3.77 -4.75
N LYS A 136 20.77 4.38 -5.33
CA LYS A 136 22.16 4.24 -4.82
C LYS A 136 22.30 4.84 -3.42
N GLN A 137 21.56 5.91 -3.12
CA GLN A 137 21.53 6.58 -1.83
C GLN A 137 20.60 5.89 -0.80
N ARG A 138 20.03 4.72 -1.12
CA ARG A 138 19.04 3.99 -0.30
C ARG A 138 17.73 4.76 -0.01
N LEU A 139 17.43 5.82 -0.76
CA LEU A 139 16.19 6.61 -0.67
C LEU A 139 15.08 6.00 -1.53
N ARG A 140 14.52 4.88 -1.07
CA ARG A 140 13.58 4.06 -1.87
C ARG A 140 12.22 4.71 -2.12
N THR A 141 11.67 5.42 -1.13
CA THR A 141 10.36 6.08 -1.25
C THR A 141 10.35 7.11 -2.39
N PRO A 142 11.25 8.12 -2.40
CA PRO A 142 11.25 9.10 -3.50
C PRO A 142 11.70 8.49 -4.83
N ALA A 143 12.56 7.47 -4.82
CA ALA A 143 12.90 6.73 -6.05
C ALA A 143 11.69 6.03 -6.67
N GLY A 144 10.81 5.43 -5.85
CA GLY A 144 9.60 4.77 -6.31
C GLY A 144 8.61 5.75 -6.93
N VAL A 145 8.48 6.94 -6.33
CA VAL A 145 7.66 8.04 -6.86
C VAL A 145 8.15 8.48 -8.23
N LEU A 146 9.45 8.77 -8.39
CA LEU A 146 10.01 9.21 -9.68
C LEU A 146 9.99 8.12 -10.75
N ALA A 147 10.25 6.86 -10.38
CA ALA A 147 10.09 5.75 -11.31
C ALA A 147 8.63 5.57 -11.75
N THR A 148 7.67 5.86 -10.88
CA THR A 148 6.24 5.82 -11.21
C THR A 148 5.85 6.99 -12.12
N LEU A 149 6.37 8.21 -11.86
CA LEU A 149 6.20 9.34 -12.76
C LEU A 149 6.69 9.02 -14.17
N ALA A 150 7.86 8.36 -14.29
CA ALA A 150 8.37 7.92 -15.59
C ALA A 150 7.41 6.97 -16.32
N VAL A 151 6.78 6.03 -15.61
CA VAL A 151 5.76 5.12 -16.17
C VAL A 151 4.49 5.90 -16.57
N CYS A 152 4.04 6.85 -15.75
CA CYS A 152 2.86 7.68 -16.06
C CYS A 152 3.04 8.59 -17.28
N LEU A 153 4.28 8.81 -17.74
CA LEU A 153 4.58 9.56 -18.97
C LEU A 153 4.57 8.69 -20.24
N VAL A 154 4.60 7.37 -20.10
CA VAL A 154 4.54 6.42 -21.23
C VAL A 154 3.31 6.62 -22.12
N PRO A 155 2.06 6.70 -21.60
CA PRO A 155 0.90 6.86 -22.48
C PRO A 155 0.97 8.16 -23.28
N LEU A 156 1.42 9.26 -22.66
CA LEU A 156 1.62 10.54 -23.33
C LEU A 156 2.69 10.46 -24.43
N ALA A 157 3.82 9.79 -24.15
CA ALA A 157 4.88 9.60 -25.13
C ALA A 157 4.43 8.70 -26.29
N THR A 158 3.75 7.59 -26.00
CA THR A 158 3.24 6.67 -27.03
C THR A 158 2.20 7.36 -27.90
N TRP A 159 1.28 8.13 -27.31
CA TRP A 159 0.29 8.89 -28.06
C TRP A 159 0.94 9.94 -28.96
N ALA A 160 1.85 10.75 -28.41
CA ALA A 160 2.55 11.77 -29.18
C ALA A 160 3.36 11.19 -30.36
N LEU A 161 3.96 10.01 -30.15
CA LEU A 161 4.66 9.27 -31.21
C LEU A 161 3.69 8.77 -32.29
N GLN A 162 2.56 8.18 -31.90
CA GLN A 162 1.56 7.68 -32.85
C GLN A 162 0.97 8.81 -33.69
N VAL A 163 0.65 9.96 -33.08
CA VAL A 163 0.16 11.13 -33.83
C VAL A 163 1.26 11.71 -34.72
N GLY A 164 2.49 11.83 -34.22
CA GLY A 164 3.63 12.33 -35.01
C GLY A 164 3.98 11.49 -36.23
N LEU A 165 3.71 10.18 -36.16
CA LEU A 165 3.87 9.23 -37.26
C LEU A 165 2.63 9.11 -38.17
N GLY A 166 1.53 9.78 -37.84
CA GLY A 166 0.26 9.64 -38.57
C GLY A 166 -0.40 8.26 -38.40
N LEU A 167 -0.07 7.52 -37.34
CA LEU A 167 -0.63 6.20 -37.01
C LEU A 167 -1.90 6.30 -36.14
N TRP A 168 -2.24 7.50 -35.66
CA TRP A 168 -3.42 7.72 -34.83
C TRP A 168 -4.69 7.63 -35.70
N PRO A 169 -5.69 6.80 -35.34
CA PRO A 169 -6.90 6.64 -36.15
C PRO A 169 -7.73 7.95 -36.24
N ASP A 170 -8.29 8.25 -37.42
CA ASP A 170 -9.15 9.43 -37.63
C ASP A 170 -10.47 9.34 -36.86
N GLY A 171 -10.87 10.35 -36.05
CA GLY A 171 -12.18 10.37 -35.39
C GLY A 171 -12.45 11.58 -34.49
N ALA A 172 -13.52 11.54 -33.69
CA ALA A 172 -14.00 12.71 -32.92
C ALA A 172 -13.17 13.08 -31.68
N HIS A 173 -12.20 12.24 -31.27
CA HIS A 173 -11.44 12.35 -30.02
C HIS A 173 -9.92 12.41 -30.30
N ASP A 174 -9.46 13.52 -30.85
CA ASP A 174 -8.06 13.71 -31.27
C ASP A 174 -7.17 14.39 -30.20
N SER A 175 -7.72 14.67 -29.01
CA SER A 175 -6.97 15.29 -27.92
C SER A 175 -6.61 14.27 -26.84
N TYR A 176 -5.35 14.26 -26.36
CA TYR A 176 -4.92 13.45 -25.21
C TYR A 176 -5.80 13.64 -23.96
N ARG A 177 -6.45 14.80 -23.81
CA ARG A 177 -7.39 15.06 -22.70
C ARG A 177 -8.55 14.05 -22.66
N ASP A 178 -8.94 13.53 -23.81
CA ASP A 178 -10.08 12.61 -23.94
C ASP A 178 -9.76 11.20 -23.44
N TYR A 179 -8.47 10.85 -23.29
CA TYR A 179 -8.01 9.57 -22.73
C TYR A 179 -8.56 9.27 -21.34
N HIS A 180 -8.71 10.29 -20.49
CA HIS A 180 -9.24 10.12 -19.13
C HIS A 180 -10.75 10.36 -19.02
N ARG A 181 -11.42 10.69 -20.13
CA ARG A 181 -12.83 11.11 -20.14
C ARG A 181 -13.72 10.16 -20.91
N TYR A 182 -13.22 9.56 -21.97
CA TYR A 182 -14.01 8.70 -22.85
C TYR A 182 -13.36 7.32 -22.96
N ILE A 183 -14.21 6.29 -23.03
CA ILE A 183 -13.80 4.91 -23.27
C ILE A 183 -13.81 4.72 -24.80
N ASP A 184 -12.64 4.48 -25.39
CA ASP A 184 -12.49 4.28 -26.83
C ASP A 184 -11.37 3.24 -27.06
N TRP A 185 -11.61 2.29 -27.94
CA TRP A 185 -10.68 1.20 -28.26
C TRP A 185 -9.30 1.70 -28.72
N ARG A 186 -9.21 2.92 -29.25
CA ARG A 186 -7.94 3.54 -29.69
C ARG A 186 -6.93 3.66 -28.55
N TRP A 187 -7.43 3.87 -27.35
CA TRP A 187 -6.64 4.06 -26.14
C TRP A 187 -5.99 2.76 -25.66
N LEU A 188 -6.52 1.59 -26.06
CA LEU A 188 -5.97 0.27 -25.72
C LEU A 188 -4.48 0.14 -26.05
N THR A 189 -4.01 0.78 -27.13
CA THR A 189 -2.58 0.77 -27.48
C THR A 189 -1.73 1.50 -26.44
N LEU A 190 -2.23 2.60 -25.87
CA LEU A 190 -1.57 3.35 -24.80
C LEU A 190 -1.59 2.56 -23.49
N GLU A 191 -2.71 1.91 -23.19
CA GLU A 191 -2.87 1.09 -21.99
C GLU A 191 -1.91 -0.10 -22.01
N LEU A 192 -1.83 -0.82 -23.13
CA LEU A 192 -0.90 -1.95 -23.28
C LEU A 192 0.56 -1.51 -23.21
N ALA A 193 0.91 -0.38 -23.85
CA ALA A 193 2.26 0.18 -23.74
C ALA A 193 2.61 0.58 -22.30
N THR A 194 1.68 1.22 -21.60
CA THR A 194 1.83 1.63 -20.20
C THR A 194 1.95 0.42 -19.28
N LEU A 195 1.11 -0.60 -19.46
CA LEU A 195 1.15 -1.84 -18.69
C LEU A 195 2.48 -2.57 -18.89
N ALA A 196 2.95 -2.69 -20.13
CA ALA A 196 4.23 -3.31 -20.45
C ALA A 196 5.39 -2.55 -19.77
N ALA A 197 5.41 -1.22 -19.88
CA ALA A 197 6.40 -0.39 -19.22
C ALA A 197 6.34 -0.50 -17.69
N ALA A 198 5.15 -0.50 -17.11
CA ALA A 198 4.93 -0.64 -15.68
C ALA A 198 5.45 -1.99 -15.16
N VAL A 199 5.18 -3.09 -15.87
CA VAL A 199 5.66 -4.44 -15.53
C VAL A 199 7.18 -4.53 -15.64
N VAL A 200 7.78 -4.04 -16.73
CA VAL A 200 9.24 -4.00 -16.90
C VAL A 200 9.90 -3.18 -15.79
N MET A 201 9.30 -2.04 -15.45
CA MET A 201 9.83 -1.15 -14.44
C MET A 201 9.68 -1.71 -13.02
N LEU A 202 8.55 -2.35 -12.72
CA LEU A 202 8.35 -3.08 -11.48
C LEU A 202 9.36 -4.23 -11.34
N TRP A 203 9.63 -4.97 -12.41
CA TRP A 203 10.64 -6.03 -12.41
C TRP A 203 12.05 -5.48 -12.16
N ARG A 204 12.37 -4.30 -12.72
CA ARG A 204 13.69 -3.66 -12.65
C ARG A 204 13.99 -2.98 -11.30
N PHE A 205 13.01 -2.29 -10.71
CA PHE A 205 13.20 -1.51 -9.48
C PHE A 205 12.67 -2.22 -8.23
N ARG A 206 11.66 -3.10 -8.38
CA ARG A 206 11.01 -3.84 -7.28
C ARG A 206 10.63 -2.94 -6.11
N LEU A 207 9.87 -1.87 -6.41
CA LEU A 207 9.37 -0.93 -5.42
C LEU A 207 7.84 -1.04 -5.33
N PRO A 208 7.25 -1.13 -4.11
CA PRO A 208 5.81 -1.30 -3.93
C PRO A 208 4.94 -0.23 -4.59
N PHE A 209 5.40 1.02 -4.57
CA PHE A 209 4.65 2.14 -5.14
C PHE A 209 4.43 2.00 -6.66
N MET A 210 5.31 1.25 -7.35
CA MET A 210 5.20 1.02 -8.81
C MET A 210 4.10 0.02 -9.17
N VAL A 211 3.48 -0.63 -8.19
CA VAL A 211 2.27 -1.43 -8.43
C VAL A 211 1.06 -0.52 -8.69
N MET A 212 1.10 0.74 -8.25
CA MET A 212 0.03 1.71 -8.52
C MET A 212 -0.30 1.87 -10.01
N PRO A 213 0.65 2.21 -10.91
CA PRO A 213 0.34 2.33 -12.34
C PRO A 213 -0.12 1.00 -12.94
N VAL A 214 0.40 -0.15 -12.49
CA VAL A 214 -0.09 -1.46 -12.93
C VAL A 214 -1.58 -1.62 -12.57
N ALA A 215 -1.94 -1.35 -11.32
CA ALA A 215 -3.32 -1.50 -10.84
C ALA A 215 -4.28 -0.52 -11.53
N VAL A 216 -3.84 0.72 -11.75
CA VAL A 216 -4.63 1.75 -12.47
C VAL A 216 -4.82 1.35 -13.94
N THR A 217 -3.77 0.92 -14.65
CA THR A 217 -3.90 0.48 -16.04
C THR A 217 -4.74 -0.78 -16.18
N LEU A 218 -4.67 -1.72 -15.24
CA LEU A 218 -5.57 -2.88 -15.22
C LEU A 218 -7.04 -2.48 -15.04
N TRP A 219 -7.31 -1.41 -14.29
CA TRP A 219 -8.66 -0.86 -14.16
C TRP A 219 -9.14 -0.23 -15.47
N TYR A 220 -8.32 0.59 -16.13
CA TYR A 220 -8.66 1.14 -17.45
C TYR A 220 -8.93 0.03 -18.48
N LEU A 221 -8.05 -0.97 -18.54
CA LEU A 221 -8.19 -2.10 -19.44
C LEU A 221 -9.46 -2.92 -19.18
N ASN A 222 -9.91 -3.01 -17.92
CA ASN A 222 -11.21 -3.60 -17.60
C ASN A 222 -12.37 -2.81 -18.24
N MET A 223 -12.32 -1.47 -18.21
CA MET A 223 -13.36 -0.63 -18.83
C MET A 223 -13.36 -0.76 -20.36
N ASP A 224 -12.18 -0.79 -20.97
CA ASP A 224 -12.02 -1.01 -22.41
C ASP A 224 -12.49 -2.41 -22.84
N VAL A 225 -12.14 -3.45 -22.07
CA VAL A 225 -12.61 -4.83 -22.32
C VAL A 225 -14.12 -4.92 -22.17
N ALA A 226 -14.71 -4.29 -21.14
CA ALA A 226 -16.17 -4.24 -20.99
C ALA A 226 -16.82 -3.59 -22.22
N HIS A 227 -16.28 -2.47 -22.69
CA HIS A 227 -16.77 -1.77 -23.87
C HIS A 227 -16.60 -2.59 -25.16
N MET A 228 -15.48 -3.29 -25.34
CA MET A 228 -15.23 -4.12 -26.52
C MET A 228 -16.12 -5.38 -26.55
N LEU A 229 -16.44 -5.94 -25.39
CA LEU A 229 -17.36 -7.08 -25.27
C LEU A 229 -18.81 -6.68 -25.55
N MET A 230 -19.16 -5.40 -25.38
CA MET A 230 -20.44 -4.86 -25.82
C MET A 230 -20.44 -4.69 -27.35
N GLN A 231 -21.48 -5.17 -28.03
CA GLN A 231 -21.71 -4.84 -29.44
C GLN A 231 -22.92 -3.91 -29.64
N LYS A 232 -22.65 -2.85 -30.39
CA LYS A 232 -23.46 -2.06 -31.34
C LYS A 232 -24.61 -1.14 -30.88
N GLU A 233 -25.25 -1.30 -29.73
CA GLU A 233 -26.27 -0.31 -29.30
C GLU A 233 -26.24 0.01 -27.81
N GLY A 234 -25.82 1.24 -27.49
CA GLY A 234 -26.01 1.87 -26.17
C GLY A 234 -25.02 1.47 -25.07
N PHE A 235 -25.00 2.28 -24.01
CA PHE A 235 -24.24 2.01 -22.79
C PHE A 235 -25.12 1.19 -21.82
N ASP A 236 -24.86 -0.12 -21.73
CA ASP A 236 -25.44 -0.99 -20.70
C ASP A 236 -24.67 -0.88 -19.37
N TRP A 237 -25.25 -0.10 -18.47
CA TRP A 237 -24.76 0.10 -17.11
C TRP A 237 -24.69 -1.20 -16.29
N GLN A 238 -25.65 -2.11 -16.46
CA GLN A 238 -25.71 -3.34 -15.66
C GLN A 238 -24.56 -4.28 -16.03
N PHE A 239 -24.30 -4.46 -17.34
CA PHE A 239 -23.17 -5.24 -17.81
C PHE A 239 -21.83 -4.64 -17.35
N THR A 240 -21.64 -3.34 -17.54
CA THR A 240 -20.40 -2.63 -17.15
C THR A 240 -20.12 -2.76 -15.65
N ARG A 241 -21.17 -2.63 -14.83
CA ARG A 241 -21.11 -2.83 -13.36
C ARG A 241 -20.72 -4.26 -13.01
N ASP A 242 -21.34 -5.26 -13.65
CA ASP A 242 -21.12 -6.68 -13.34
C ASP A 242 -19.71 -7.15 -13.78
N VAL A 243 -19.22 -6.65 -14.92
CA VAL A 243 -17.83 -6.83 -15.36
C VAL A 243 -16.87 -6.22 -14.34
N SER A 244 -17.12 -4.98 -13.90
CA SER A 244 -16.30 -4.33 -12.86
C SER A 244 -16.30 -5.09 -11.54
N LEU A 245 -17.43 -5.68 -11.14
CA LEU A 245 -17.53 -6.52 -9.95
C LEU A 245 -16.64 -7.77 -10.08
N LEU A 246 -16.73 -8.49 -11.20
CA LEU A 246 -15.96 -9.71 -11.44
C LEU A 246 -14.46 -9.43 -11.53
N PHE A 247 -14.06 -8.37 -12.26
CA PHE A 247 -12.67 -7.97 -12.38
C PHE A 247 -12.10 -7.45 -11.05
N GLY A 248 -12.90 -6.73 -10.25
CA GLY A 248 -12.53 -6.34 -8.90
C GLY A 248 -12.22 -7.56 -8.04
N LEU A 249 -13.07 -8.59 -8.08
CA LEU A 249 -12.86 -9.84 -7.35
C LEU A 249 -11.61 -10.58 -7.84
N ALA A 250 -11.39 -10.66 -9.16
CA ALA A 250 -10.19 -11.26 -9.75
C ALA A 250 -8.92 -10.51 -9.32
N THR A 251 -8.96 -9.18 -9.30
CA THR A 251 -7.85 -8.33 -8.85
C THR A 251 -7.55 -8.54 -7.37
N CYS A 252 -8.58 -8.67 -6.53
CA CYS A 252 -8.40 -9.03 -5.12
C CYS A 252 -7.78 -10.43 -4.96
N ALA A 253 -8.18 -11.42 -5.78
CA ALA A 253 -7.58 -12.75 -5.74
C ALA A 253 -6.08 -12.73 -6.12
N ILE A 254 -5.72 -11.96 -7.14
CA ILE A 254 -4.32 -11.71 -7.50
C ILE A 254 -3.59 -11.01 -6.34
N ALA A 255 -4.22 -10.03 -5.70
CA ALA A 255 -3.64 -9.34 -4.55
C ALA A 255 -3.35 -10.29 -3.38
N VAL A 256 -4.27 -11.22 -3.06
CA VAL A 256 -4.06 -12.28 -2.06
C VAL A 256 -2.89 -13.17 -2.42
N TRP A 257 -2.79 -13.60 -3.67
CA TRP A 257 -1.68 -14.41 -4.15
C TRP A 257 -0.33 -13.67 -4.03
N VAL A 258 -0.28 -12.39 -4.42
CA VAL A 258 0.91 -11.54 -4.25
C VAL A 258 1.25 -11.38 -2.77
N ASP A 259 0.28 -11.09 -1.91
CA ASP A 259 0.46 -10.91 -0.47
C ASP A 259 1.06 -12.16 0.20
N LEU A 260 0.49 -13.34 -0.10
CA LEU A 260 1.01 -14.63 0.37
C LEU A 260 2.45 -14.86 -0.07
N ARG A 261 2.76 -14.61 -1.35
CA ARG A 261 4.10 -14.81 -1.91
C ARG A 261 5.12 -13.85 -1.29
N THR A 262 4.75 -12.60 -1.09
CA THR A 262 5.57 -11.55 -0.49
C THR A 262 5.84 -11.85 0.98
N ARG A 263 4.83 -12.28 1.74
CA ARG A 263 4.98 -12.64 3.17
C ARG A 263 5.81 -13.91 3.37
N ALA A 264 5.70 -14.87 2.45
CA ALA A 264 6.51 -16.09 2.43
C ALA A 264 7.96 -15.87 1.97
N ALA A 265 8.27 -14.70 1.39
CA ALA A 265 9.62 -14.43 0.90
C ALA A 265 10.64 -14.34 2.04
N THR A 266 11.78 -15.00 1.85
CA THR A 266 12.92 -15.00 2.79
C THR A 266 13.75 -13.72 2.68
N HIS A 267 13.88 -13.16 1.48
CA HIS A 267 14.70 -11.98 1.25
C HIS A 267 13.97 -10.69 1.72
N PRO A 268 14.58 -9.84 2.58
CA PRO A 268 13.92 -8.64 3.14
C PRO A 268 13.35 -7.69 2.08
N LEU A 269 14.06 -7.56 0.95
CA LEU A 269 13.63 -6.75 -0.20
C LEU A 269 12.27 -7.15 -0.77
N ASN A 270 11.92 -8.43 -0.68
CA ASN A 270 10.70 -9.01 -1.25
C ASN A 270 9.56 -9.10 -0.23
N ARG A 271 9.78 -8.70 1.03
CA ARG A 271 8.76 -8.66 2.10
C ARG A 271 7.99 -7.32 2.17
N GLN A 272 8.24 -6.41 1.24
CA GLN A 272 7.55 -5.11 1.18
C GLN A 272 6.12 -5.28 0.65
N ASP A 273 5.20 -4.37 1.00
CA ASP A 273 3.78 -4.53 0.66
C ASP A 273 3.44 -4.20 -0.81
N PHE A 274 3.71 -5.15 -1.71
CA PHE A 274 3.35 -5.04 -3.14
C PHE A 274 1.85 -5.20 -3.40
N ALA A 275 1.08 -5.81 -2.50
CA ALA A 275 -0.33 -6.10 -2.73
C ALA A 275 -1.25 -4.90 -2.43
N PHE A 276 -0.78 -3.89 -1.69
CA PHE A 276 -1.58 -2.75 -1.27
C PHE A 276 -2.42 -2.10 -2.39
N TRP A 277 -1.78 -1.72 -3.50
CA TRP A 277 -2.47 -1.04 -4.60
C TRP A 277 -3.46 -1.94 -5.34
N LEU A 278 -3.13 -3.24 -5.48
CA LEU A 278 -4.05 -4.22 -6.07
C LEU A 278 -5.28 -4.42 -5.19
N TYR A 279 -5.09 -4.50 -3.86
CA TYR A 279 -6.22 -4.54 -2.92
C TYR A 279 -7.06 -3.26 -3.00
N LEU A 280 -6.42 -2.09 -3.07
CA LEU A 280 -7.13 -0.82 -3.13
C LEU A 280 -8.05 -0.72 -4.34
N PHE A 281 -7.50 -0.86 -5.55
CA PHE A 281 -8.29 -0.74 -6.78
C PHE A 281 -9.23 -1.93 -6.97
N GLY A 282 -8.78 -3.15 -6.67
CA GLY A 282 -9.63 -4.35 -6.74
C GLY A 282 -10.85 -4.25 -5.82
N ALA A 283 -10.64 -3.82 -4.57
CA ALA A 283 -11.73 -3.68 -3.61
C ALA A 283 -12.69 -2.55 -3.98
N ILE A 284 -12.19 -1.42 -4.51
CA ILE A 284 -13.05 -0.34 -5.00
C ILE A 284 -13.91 -0.81 -6.18
N MET A 285 -13.33 -1.51 -7.16
CA MET A 285 -14.08 -2.05 -8.30
C MET A 285 -15.16 -3.05 -7.85
N PHE A 286 -14.78 -4.00 -6.98
CA PHE A 286 -15.69 -5.01 -6.44
C PHE A 286 -16.81 -4.40 -5.61
N TRP A 287 -16.45 -3.57 -4.63
CA TRP A 287 -17.40 -2.95 -3.71
C TRP A 287 -18.29 -1.93 -4.42
N GLY A 288 -17.74 -1.14 -5.35
CA GLY A 288 -18.49 -0.21 -6.18
C GLY A 288 -19.50 -0.93 -7.06
N GLY A 289 -19.08 -1.98 -7.78
CA GLY A 289 -19.97 -2.81 -8.59
C GLY A 289 -21.09 -3.45 -7.78
N MET A 290 -20.81 -3.90 -6.56
CA MET A 290 -21.83 -4.45 -5.66
C MET A 290 -22.78 -3.39 -5.12
N SER A 291 -22.26 -2.23 -4.69
CA SER A 291 -23.04 -1.18 -4.01
C SER A 291 -23.93 -0.40 -4.98
N LEU A 292 -23.55 -0.34 -6.26
CA LEU A 292 -24.32 0.26 -7.34
C LEU A 292 -25.36 -0.71 -7.93
N ARG A 293 -25.54 -1.89 -7.32
CA ARG A 293 -26.56 -2.84 -7.74
C ARG A 293 -27.90 -2.47 -7.12
N ASP A 294 -28.80 -1.97 -7.95
CA ASP A 294 -30.17 -1.71 -7.53
C ASP A 294 -30.87 -2.99 -7.08
N SER A 295 -31.61 -2.88 -5.98
CA SER A 295 -32.46 -3.97 -5.53
C SER A 295 -33.71 -3.49 -4.83
N ASP A 296 -34.86 -3.95 -5.33
CA ASP A 296 -36.16 -3.68 -4.73
C ASP A 296 -36.48 -4.62 -3.55
N SER A 297 -35.71 -5.70 -3.40
CA SER A 297 -35.92 -6.72 -2.37
C SER A 297 -35.21 -6.37 -1.06
N GLU A 298 -35.97 -6.34 0.05
CA GLU A 298 -35.40 -6.19 1.40
C GLU A 298 -34.42 -7.31 1.74
N LEU A 299 -34.64 -8.53 1.24
CA LEU A 299 -33.72 -9.65 1.44
C LEU A 299 -32.35 -9.36 0.82
N ASN A 300 -32.31 -8.77 -0.38
CA ASN A 300 -31.06 -8.44 -1.05
C ASN A 300 -30.32 -7.30 -0.34
N LYS A 301 -31.05 -6.30 0.18
CA LYS A 301 -30.46 -5.24 1.00
C LYS A 301 -29.88 -5.79 2.31
N PHE A 302 -30.56 -6.76 2.93
CA PHE A 302 -30.05 -7.46 4.10
C PHE A 302 -28.80 -8.31 3.78
N ILE A 303 -28.79 -9.04 2.66
CA ILE A 303 -27.61 -9.78 2.18
C ILE A 303 -26.45 -8.82 1.92
N TYR A 304 -26.70 -7.66 1.30
CA TYR A 304 -25.71 -6.60 1.11
C TYR A 304 -25.12 -6.13 2.45
N ALA A 305 -25.95 -5.92 3.47
CA ALA A 305 -25.47 -5.59 4.81
C ALA A 305 -24.58 -6.70 5.39
N LEU A 306 -24.98 -7.96 5.25
CA LEU A 306 -24.21 -9.11 5.72
C LEU A 306 -22.86 -9.25 5.00
N ILE A 307 -22.82 -9.02 3.69
CA ILE A 307 -21.57 -9.00 2.92
C ILE A 307 -20.64 -7.90 3.43
N ASN A 308 -21.16 -6.69 3.66
CA ASN A 308 -20.35 -5.58 4.18
C ASN A 308 -19.85 -5.82 5.61
N VAL A 309 -20.65 -6.42 6.48
CA VAL A 309 -20.19 -6.90 7.80
C VAL A 309 -19.10 -7.96 7.64
N GLY A 310 -19.26 -8.89 6.69
CA GLY A 310 -18.23 -9.85 6.30
C GLY A 310 -16.93 -9.18 5.85
N LEU A 311 -16.99 -8.12 5.05
CA LEU A 311 -15.83 -7.33 4.62
C LEU A 311 -15.12 -6.63 5.79
N VAL A 312 -15.87 -6.14 6.79
CA VAL A 312 -15.30 -5.57 8.02
C VAL A 312 -14.43 -6.57 8.73
N PHE A 313 -14.98 -7.75 9.02
CA PHE A 313 -14.27 -8.81 9.73
C PHE A 313 -13.15 -9.43 8.90
N LEU A 314 -13.37 -9.63 7.59
CA LEU A 314 -12.34 -10.14 6.68
C LEU A 314 -11.15 -9.18 6.63
N GLY A 315 -11.40 -7.88 6.45
CA GLY A 315 -10.36 -6.85 6.43
C GLY A 315 -9.55 -6.79 7.72
N ALA A 316 -10.21 -6.94 8.87
CA ALA A 316 -9.55 -7.04 10.17
C ALA A 316 -8.70 -8.32 10.27
N ALA A 317 -9.23 -9.47 9.83
CA ALA A 317 -8.55 -10.77 9.92
C ALA A 317 -7.30 -10.88 9.05
N ILE A 318 -7.29 -10.23 7.87
CA ILE A 318 -6.13 -10.27 6.94
C ILE A 318 -5.19 -9.05 7.10
N GLY A 319 -5.50 -8.12 8.00
CA GLY A 319 -4.74 -6.89 8.19
C GLY A 319 -4.85 -5.89 7.04
N ARG A 320 -5.96 -5.90 6.28
CA ARG A 320 -6.19 -5.02 5.12
C ARG A 320 -7.34 -4.05 5.38
N ARG A 321 -6.97 -2.84 5.82
CA ARG A 321 -7.89 -1.76 6.21
C ARG A 321 -8.88 -1.35 5.13
N VAL A 322 -8.54 -1.51 3.84
CA VAL A 322 -9.43 -1.13 2.72
C VAL A 322 -10.78 -1.85 2.80
N PHE A 323 -10.80 -3.16 3.07
CA PHE A 323 -12.04 -3.92 3.19
C PHE A 323 -12.83 -3.50 4.43
N THR A 324 -12.15 -3.19 5.53
CA THR A 324 -12.79 -2.68 6.75
C THR A 324 -13.46 -1.33 6.53
N VAL A 325 -12.78 -0.41 5.85
CA VAL A 325 -13.34 0.92 5.54
C VAL A 325 -14.51 0.81 4.57
N LEU A 326 -14.36 0.09 3.46
CA LEU A 326 -15.44 -0.10 2.48
C LEU A 326 -16.65 -0.83 3.09
N GLY A 327 -16.40 -1.89 3.87
CA GLY A 327 -17.45 -2.61 4.59
C GLY A 327 -18.18 -1.71 5.59
N ALA A 328 -17.46 -0.89 6.36
CA ALA A 328 -18.07 0.05 7.30
C ALA A 328 -18.93 1.11 6.58
N ILE A 329 -18.46 1.64 5.44
CA ILE A 329 -19.23 2.55 4.60
C ILE A 329 -20.51 1.85 4.11
N GLY A 330 -20.41 0.60 3.62
CA GLY A 330 -21.59 -0.13 3.13
C GLY A 330 -22.61 -0.45 4.23
N VAL A 331 -22.16 -0.81 5.44
CA VAL A 331 -23.04 -0.94 6.61
C VAL A 331 -23.71 0.40 6.95
N ALA A 332 -22.97 1.51 6.93
CA ALA A 332 -23.52 2.84 7.18
C ALA A 332 -24.58 3.24 6.14
N VAL A 333 -24.35 2.94 4.85
CA VAL A 333 -25.33 3.15 3.77
C VAL A 333 -26.61 2.35 4.03
N TYR A 334 -26.49 1.08 4.41
CA TYR A 334 -27.66 0.25 4.73
C TYR A 334 -28.42 0.74 5.96
N LEU A 335 -27.72 1.13 7.03
CA LEU A 335 -28.33 1.71 8.22
C LEU A 335 -29.01 3.06 7.92
N GLY A 336 -28.42 3.88 7.04
CA GLY A 336 -29.03 5.10 6.54
C GLY A 336 -30.32 4.84 5.77
N TYR A 337 -30.33 3.81 4.92
CA TYR A 337 -31.55 3.33 4.26
C TYR A 337 -32.63 2.93 5.28
N LEU A 338 -32.26 2.10 6.26
CA LEU A 338 -33.16 1.62 7.30
C LEU A 338 -33.73 2.78 8.13
N SER A 339 -32.88 3.76 8.47
CA SER A 339 -33.24 4.99 9.17
C SER A 339 -34.22 5.85 8.37
N HIS A 340 -33.95 6.11 7.10
CA HIS A 340 -34.72 7.08 6.29
C HIS A 340 -35.97 6.52 5.64
N ARG A 341 -36.01 5.21 5.35
CA ARG A 341 -37.12 4.59 4.62
C ARG A 341 -38.01 3.74 5.50
N VAL A 342 -37.43 2.98 6.43
CA VAL A 342 -38.16 1.99 7.23
C VAL A 342 -38.56 2.55 8.60
N PHE A 343 -37.67 3.34 9.22
CA PHE A 343 -37.86 3.88 10.57
C PHE A 343 -37.88 5.41 10.62
N ALA A 344 -38.31 6.07 9.53
CA ALA A 344 -38.28 7.53 9.40
C ALA A 344 -38.94 8.26 10.57
N ASP A 345 -40.05 7.71 11.09
CA ASP A 345 -40.84 8.28 12.18
C ASP A 345 -40.57 7.62 13.55
N SER A 346 -39.53 6.81 13.68
CA SER A 346 -39.22 6.07 14.91
C SER A 346 -38.10 6.72 15.72
N LEU A 347 -38.47 7.32 16.85
CA LEU A 347 -37.51 7.85 17.83
C LEU A 347 -36.67 6.75 18.50
N LEU A 348 -37.13 5.49 18.51
CA LEU A 348 -36.43 4.36 19.14
C LEU A 348 -35.23 3.87 18.32
N PHE A 349 -35.25 4.07 17.00
CA PHE A 349 -34.24 3.54 16.10
C PHE A 349 -32.82 4.08 16.41
N PRO A 350 -32.60 5.40 16.60
CA PRO A 350 -31.30 5.94 17.02
C PRO A 350 -30.80 5.40 18.37
N PHE A 351 -31.69 5.18 19.34
CA PHE A 351 -31.32 4.63 20.64
C PHE A 351 -30.90 3.16 20.53
N ALA A 352 -31.66 2.34 19.79
CA ALA A 352 -31.31 0.95 19.53
C ALA A 352 -29.98 0.83 18.79
N LEU A 353 -29.73 1.71 17.81
CA LEU A 353 -28.48 1.74 17.06
C LEU A 353 -27.29 2.14 17.95
N THR A 354 -27.48 3.12 18.84
CA THR A 354 -26.47 3.51 19.83
C THR A 354 -26.14 2.34 20.76
N LEU A 355 -27.16 1.65 21.27
CA LEU A 355 -26.97 0.48 22.13
C LEU A 355 -26.22 -0.64 21.41
N LEU A 356 -26.55 -0.89 20.14
CA LEU A 356 -25.85 -1.87 19.30
C LEU A 356 -24.38 -1.47 19.10
N GLY A 357 -24.12 -0.19 18.80
CA GLY A 357 -22.76 0.34 18.67
C GLY A 357 -21.94 0.16 19.95
N LEU A 358 -22.51 0.49 21.12
CA LEU A 358 -21.90 0.27 22.42
C LEU A 358 -21.65 -1.23 22.70
N GLY A 359 -22.57 -2.10 22.26
CA GLY A 359 -22.40 -3.55 22.33
C GLY A 359 -21.20 -4.05 21.52
N VAL A 360 -21.00 -3.52 20.30
CA VAL A 360 -19.82 -3.84 19.47
C VAL A 360 -18.53 -3.33 20.10
N VAL A 361 -18.53 -2.13 20.70
CA VAL A 361 -17.37 -1.61 21.45
C VAL A 361 -17.04 -2.51 22.65
N ALA A 362 -18.06 -2.90 23.42
CA ALA A 362 -17.88 -3.82 24.55
C ALA A 362 -17.33 -5.19 24.11
N LEU A 363 -17.81 -5.70 22.97
CA LEU A 363 -17.28 -6.91 22.36
C LEU A 363 -15.81 -6.75 21.96
N GLY A 364 -15.43 -5.59 21.40
CA GLY A 364 -14.04 -5.27 21.09
C GLY A 364 -13.13 -5.25 22.33
N LEU A 365 -13.60 -4.62 23.41
CA LEU A 365 -12.87 -4.61 24.70
C LEU A 365 -12.74 -6.02 25.31
N TRP A 366 -13.79 -6.83 25.20
CA TRP A 366 -13.75 -8.23 25.63
C TRP A 366 -12.78 -9.06 24.78
N TRP A 367 -12.77 -8.84 23.47
CA TRP A 367 -11.86 -9.49 22.53
C TRP A 367 -10.40 -9.16 22.84
N GLN A 368 -10.08 -7.87 23.04
CA GLN A 368 -8.74 -7.42 23.39
C GLN A 368 -8.18 -8.13 24.63
N ARG A 369 -9.03 -8.40 25.63
CA ARG A 369 -8.63 -9.14 26.85
C ARG A 369 -8.33 -10.62 26.60
N ARG A 370 -8.86 -11.20 25.51
CA ARG A 370 -8.72 -12.63 25.17
C ARG A 370 -7.92 -12.87 23.89
N GLU A 371 -7.35 -11.82 23.32
CA GLU A 371 -6.70 -11.81 22.01
C GLU A 371 -5.65 -12.91 21.89
N ALA A 372 -4.76 -13.04 22.89
CA ALA A 372 -3.74 -14.10 22.91
C ALA A 372 -4.33 -15.53 22.88
N ALA A 373 -5.42 -15.77 23.62
CA ALA A 373 -6.07 -17.08 23.66
C ALA A 373 -6.87 -17.39 22.39
N ILE A 374 -7.45 -16.36 21.78
CA ILE A 374 -8.22 -16.46 20.54
C ILE A 374 -7.28 -16.69 19.35
N HIS A 375 -6.18 -15.94 19.26
CA HIS A 375 -5.14 -16.15 18.25
C HIS A 375 -4.57 -17.57 18.32
N ALA A 376 -4.29 -18.10 19.52
CA ALA A 376 -3.81 -19.47 19.68
C ALA A 376 -4.80 -20.53 19.15
N ARG A 377 -6.12 -20.31 19.32
CA ARG A 377 -7.17 -21.21 18.81
C ARG A 377 -7.43 -21.07 17.31
N LEU A 378 -7.41 -19.85 16.77
CA LEU A 378 -7.59 -19.63 15.33
C LEU A 378 -6.37 -20.11 14.53
N ALA A 379 -5.17 -19.94 15.07
CA ALA A 379 -3.94 -20.41 14.43
C ALA A 379 -3.84 -21.94 14.34
N SER A 380 -4.55 -22.68 15.20
CA SER A 380 -4.62 -24.15 15.12
C SER A 380 -5.62 -24.66 14.07
N TRP A 381 -6.59 -23.83 13.67
CA TRP A 381 -7.58 -24.16 12.65
C TRP A 381 -7.17 -23.71 11.24
N LEU A 382 -6.23 -22.76 11.14
CA LEU A 382 -5.78 -22.26 9.86
C LEU A 382 -4.85 -23.26 9.14
N PRO A 383 -5.13 -23.61 7.87
CA PRO A 383 -4.20 -24.38 7.04
C PRO A 383 -2.82 -23.72 7.01
N ALA A 384 -1.75 -24.51 7.00
CA ALA A 384 -0.37 -24.01 7.07
C ALA A 384 -0.06 -22.92 6.03
N ALA A 385 -0.68 -23.01 4.84
CA ALA A 385 -0.52 -22.06 3.75
C ALA A 385 -1.05 -20.65 4.03
N LEU A 386 -2.05 -20.48 4.92
CA LEU A 386 -2.70 -19.19 5.18
C LEU A 386 -2.19 -18.51 6.47
N LYS A 387 -1.41 -19.22 7.30
CA LYS A 387 -0.85 -18.69 8.55
C LYS A 387 -0.11 -17.34 8.41
N PRO A 388 0.62 -17.06 7.30
CA PRO A 388 1.27 -15.76 7.12
C PRO A 388 0.29 -14.57 7.03
N LEU A 389 -0.97 -14.78 6.64
CA LEU A 389 -1.96 -13.70 6.56
C LEU A 389 -2.46 -13.25 7.93
N ALA A 390 -2.58 -14.19 8.88
CA ALA A 390 -3.10 -13.96 10.23
C ALA A 390 -2.04 -13.46 11.23
N ALA A 391 -0.75 -13.44 10.85
CA ALA A 391 0.36 -13.00 11.69
C ALA A 391 0.70 -11.50 11.54
N GLY A 392 -0.14 -10.74 10.83
CA GLY A 392 0.09 -9.33 10.48
C GLY A 392 -0.69 -8.36 11.34
#